data_AF-A0A8W8K174-F1
#
_entry.id   AF-A0A8W8K174-F1
#
_cell.length_a   1.000
_cell.length_b   1.000
_cell.length_c   1.000
_cell.angle_alpha   90.00
_cell.angle_beta   90.00
_cell.angle_gamma   90.00
#
_symmetry.space_group_name_H-M   'P 1'
#
loop_
_entity.id
_entity.type
_entity.pdbx_description
1 polymer ?
#
loop_
_entity_poly.entity_id
_entity_poly.type
_entity_poly.pdbx_seq_one_letter_code
_entity_poly.pdbx_strand_id
1 'polypeptide(L)' 'KGNLRQITMNDLPVGRSVDETLRLVQAFQFTDKHGEVCPAGWKPGADTIRPNVKDSQKYFQKQK' A
#
# COMPACT_ATOMS: atom_id res chain seq x y z
N LYS A 1 -15.49 -9.04 6.37
CA LYS A 1 -16.10 -7.83 5.76
C LYS A 1 -15.93 -7.95 4.25
N GLY A 2 -17.01 -7.85 3.47
CA GLY A 2 -16.99 -8.02 2.00
C GLY A 2 -16.75 -6.71 1.24
N ASN A 3 -15.85 -5.85 1.72
CA ASN A 3 -15.66 -4.51 1.17
C ASN A 3 -14.63 -4.56 0.04
N LEU A 4 -15.01 -4.11 -1.17
CA LEU A 4 -14.09 -4.01 -2.30
C LEU A 4 -13.06 -2.89 -2.06
N ARG A 5 -11.76 -3.19 -2.26
CA ARG A 5 -10.66 -2.25 -1.97
C ARG A 5 -9.84 -1.84 -3.18
N GLN A 6 -9.85 -2.64 -4.25
CA GLN A 6 -9.05 -2.39 -5.44
C GLN A 6 -9.65 -3.09 -6.66
N ILE A 7 -9.54 -2.47 -7.83
CA ILE A 7 -9.97 -3.00 -9.13
C ILE A 7 -8.85 -2.74 -10.14
N THR A 8 -8.41 -3.79 -10.85
CA THR A 8 -7.53 -3.66 -12.01
C THR A 8 -8.27 -4.14 -13.24
N MET A 9 -8.39 -3.28 -14.25
CA MET A 9 -8.94 -3.61 -15.56
C MET A 9 -7.89 -3.33 -16.63
N ASN A 10 -7.60 -4.34 -17.45
CA ASN A 10 -6.70 -4.25 -18.58
C ASN A 10 -7.48 -4.52 -19.86
N ASP A 11 -7.01 -3.94 -20.98
CA ASP A 11 -7.45 -4.31 -22.31
C ASP A 11 -6.95 -5.72 -22.71
N LEU A 12 -7.55 -6.33 -23.72
CA LEU A 12 -7.34 -7.73 -24.14
C LEU A 12 -5.87 -8.14 -24.33
N PRO A 13 -4.98 -7.35 -24.95
CA PRO A 13 -3.62 -7.81 -25.25
C PRO A 13 -2.65 -7.74 -24.06
N VAL A 14 -3.05 -7.16 -22.91
CA VAL A 14 -2.13 -6.87 -21.80
C VAL A 14 -2.48 -7.66 -20.54
N GLY A 15 -1.62 -8.62 -20.19
CA GLY A 15 -1.72 -9.39 -18.95
C GLY A 15 -1.59 -8.54 -17.68
N ARG A 16 -2.10 -9.06 -16.55
CA ARG A 16 -1.95 -8.46 -15.23
C ARG A 16 -0.70 -8.98 -14.52
N SER A 17 -0.25 -8.28 -13.49
CA SER A 17 0.84 -8.72 -12.61
C SER A 17 0.31 -9.43 -11.36
N VAL A 18 0.76 -10.67 -11.15
CA VAL A 18 0.46 -11.43 -9.91
C VAL A 18 1.19 -10.83 -8.71
N ASP A 19 2.43 -10.38 -8.89
CA ASP A 19 3.23 -9.76 -7.84
C ASP A 19 2.58 -8.48 -7.32
N GLU A 20 2.00 -7.67 -8.21
CA GLU A 20 1.28 -6.47 -7.81
C GLU A 20 0.00 -6.81 -7.03
N THR A 21 -0.69 -7.88 -7.44
CA THR A 21 -1.88 -8.36 -6.73
C THR A 21 -1.51 -8.79 -5.31
N LEU A 22 -0.44 -9.57 -5.13
CA LEU A 22 0.05 -9.99 -3.82
C LEU A 22 0.48 -8.78 -2.97
N ARG A 23 1.19 -7.82 -3.56
CA ARG A 23 1.64 -6.60 -2.89
C ARG A 23 0.46 -5.79 -2.35
N LEU A 24 -0.58 -5.61 -3.15
CA LEU A 24 -1.80 -4.90 -2.75
C LEU A 24 -2.53 -5.61 -1.61
N VAL A 25 -2.66 -6.94 -1.66
CA VAL A 25 -3.26 -7.73 -0.58
C VAL A 25 -2.50 -7.53 0.73
N GLN A 26 -1.17 -7.63 0.70
CA GLN A 26 -0.31 -7.43 1.86
C GLN A 26 -0.42 -5.99 2.40
N ALA A 27 -0.47 -4.99 1.51
CA ALA A 27 -0.61 -3.59 1.90
C ALA A 27 -1.94 -3.34 2.63
N PHE A 28 -3.07 -3.82 2.10
CA PHE A 28 -4.36 -3.66 2.78
C PHE A 28 -4.40 -4.36 4.14
N GLN A 29 -3.86 -5.57 4.24
CA GLN A 29 -3.76 -6.29 5.52
C GLN A 29 -2.89 -5.52 6.53
N PHE A 30 -1.78 -4.93 6.08
CA PHE A 30 -0.93 -4.11 6.92
C PHE A 30 -1.68 -2.88 7.43
N THR A 31 -2.34 -2.13 6.54
CA THR A 31 -3.09 -0.92 6.94
C THR A 31 -4.24 -1.24 7.89
N ASP A 32 -4.94 -2.36 7.67
CA ASP A 32 -6.06 -2.78 8.52
C ASP A 32 -5.57 -3.22 9.92
N LYS A 33 -4.35 -3.76 10.04
CA LYS A 33 -3.75 -4.20 11.32
C LYS A 33 -3.06 -3.09 12.10
N HIS A 34 -2.35 -2.19 11.41
CA HIS A 34 -1.46 -1.20 12.04
C HIS A 34 -2.06 0.22 12.07
N GLY A 35 -3.06 0.53 11.25
CA GLY A 35 -3.62 1.88 11.14
C GLY A 35 -2.68 2.90 10.50
N GLU A 36 -1.53 2.46 9.99
CA GLU A 36 -0.60 3.26 9.19
C GLU A 36 -0.91 3.09 7.70
N VAL A 37 -0.44 4.01 6.85
CA VAL A 37 -0.65 3.96 5.40
C VAL A 37 0.63 3.58 4.67
N CYS A 38 0.46 2.86 3.55
CA CYS A 38 1.54 2.36 2.72
C CYS A 38 1.92 3.38 1.63
N PRO A 39 3.19 3.82 1.54
CA PRO A 39 3.68 4.68 0.44
C PRO A 39 3.62 4.01 -0.94
N ALA A 40 3.93 4.78 -1.98
CA ALA A 40 4.03 4.27 -3.34
C ALA A 40 5.06 3.13 -3.44
N GLY A 41 4.69 2.03 -4.10
CA GLY A 41 5.57 0.87 -4.27
C GLY A 41 5.88 0.09 -2.98
N TRP A 42 5.18 0.37 -1.88
CA TRP A 42 5.41 -0.31 -0.60
C TRP A 42 5.38 -1.84 -0.74
N LYS A 43 6.33 -2.49 -0.07
CA LYS A 43 6.48 -3.95 0.09
C LYS A 43 6.68 -4.28 1.58
N PRO A 44 6.41 -5.52 2.01
CA PRO A 44 6.64 -5.92 3.40
C PRO A 44 8.06 -5.56 3.89
N GLY A 45 8.13 -4.89 5.04
CA GLY A 45 9.39 -4.40 5.63
C GLY A 45 9.80 -2.99 5.21
N ALA A 46 9.14 -2.37 4.22
CA ALA A 46 9.37 -0.98 3.86
C ALA A 46 8.71 -0.01 4.87
N ASP A 47 9.25 1.20 4.94
CA ASP A 47 8.75 2.26 5.80
C ASP A 47 7.31 2.65 5.45
N THR A 48 6.56 3.07 6.47
CA THR A 48 5.14 3.44 6.40
C THR A 48 4.90 4.84 6.97
N ILE A 49 3.72 5.40 6.70
CA ILE A 49 3.36 6.74 7.13
C ILE A 49 2.24 6.65 8.15
N ARG A 50 2.42 7.29 9.31
CA ARG A 50 1.33 7.50 10.25
C ARG A 50 0.42 8.61 9.73
N PRO A 51 -0.90 8.39 9.61
CA PRO A 51 -1.82 9.33 8.97
C PRO A 51 -2.18 10.51 9.89
N ASN A 52 -1.18 11.26 10.34
CA ASN A 52 -1.36 12.52 11.05
C ASN A 52 -0.22 13.51 10.70
N VAL A 53 -0.48 14.80 10.83
CA VAL A 53 0.46 15.86 10.37
C VAL A 53 1.79 15.84 11.12
N LYS A 54 1.79 15.49 12.41
CA LYS A 54 2.99 15.54 13.27
C LYS A 54 3.89 14.32 13.06
N ASP A 55 3.32 13.13 13.08
CA ASP A 55 4.05 11.86 12.97
C ASP A 55 4.44 11.51 11.53
N SER A 56 3.69 11.98 10.52
CA SER A 56 4.09 11.78 9.12
C SER A 56 5.43 12.43 8.79
N GLN A 57 5.81 13.49 9.52
CA GLN A 57 7.13 14.13 9.37
C GLN A 57 8.29 13.16 9.59
N LYS A 58 8.13 12.14 10.45
CA LYS A 58 9.19 11.15 10.70
C LYS A 58 9.53 10.38 9.42
N TYR A 59 8.52 10.01 8.64
CA TYR A 59 8.71 9.37 7.34
C TYR A 59 9.37 10.35 6.35
N PHE A 60 8.84 11.56 6.21
CA PHE A 60 9.35 12.54 5.23
C PHE A 60 10.77 13.04 5.53
N GLN A 61 11.17 13.08 6.80
CA GLN A 61 12.54 13.42 7.18
C GLN A 61 13.53 12.29 6.87
N LYS A 62 13.10 11.02 7.00
CA LYS A 62 13.93 9.84 6.69
C LYS A 62 14.15 9.64 5.19
N GLN A 63 13.24 10.14 4.36
CA GLN A 63 13.27 10.02 2.89
C GLN A 63 13.95 11.22 2.20
N LYS A 64 14.40 12.21 2.96
CA LYS A 64 15.33 13.25 2.48
C LYS A 64 16.75 12.71 2.45
#